data_AF-A0A962HLX3-F1
#
_entry.id   AF-A0A962HLX3-F1
#
_cell.length_a   1.000
_cell.length_b   1.000
_cell.length_c   1.000
_cell.angle_alpha   90.00
_cell.angle_beta   90.00
_cell.angle_gamma   90.00
#
_symmetry.space_group_name_H-M   'P 1'
#
loop_
_entity.id
_entity.type
_entity.pdbx_description
1 polymer ?
#
loop_
_entity_poly.entity_id
_entity_poly.type
_entity_poly.pdbx_seq_one_letter_code
_entity_poly.pdbx_strand_id
1 'polypeptide(L)'
;MVRHSRSTLSGSPVVSAFSDSGFFPPSPVRLLQEPGARGAGGLAPLLLPAQRGFTLMEIMVAFVMMGLVVGTLLQLFGSNMRSAALADEYSFAVQVAESRLQAVGTEIPVEQGSVSGTEEGTPYRWSVDMEPVELDEKQEDFSLSVQPYQVNVQVLWTSENGQREFNLSSLRFGELK
;
A
#
# COMPACT_ATOMS: atom_id res chain seq x y z
N MET A 1 20.11 -38.55 26.71
CA MET A 1 21.57 -38.76 26.55
C MET A 1 22.14 -37.46 25.98
N VAL A 2 22.73 -36.63 26.84
CA VAL A 2 23.24 -35.28 26.51
C VAL A 2 24.73 -35.40 26.22
N ARG A 3 25.21 -34.83 25.10
CA ARG A 3 26.64 -34.56 24.95
C ARG A 3 26.84 -33.16 24.38
N HIS A 4 27.28 -32.27 25.27
CA HIS A 4 27.92 -31.02 24.98
C HIS A 4 29.21 -31.25 24.17
N SER A 5 29.47 -30.39 23.18
CA SER A 5 30.82 -30.19 22.65
C SER A 5 31.26 -28.77 23.00
N ARG A 6 32.31 -28.67 23.81
CA ARG A 6 32.97 -27.41 24.19
C ARG A 6 34.20 -27.18 23.29
N SER A 7 34.29 -25.93 22.83
CA SER A 7 35.46 -25.06 22.59
C SER A 7 36.90 -25.61 22.74
N THR A 8 37.81 -25.08 21.90
CA THR A 8 39.16 -24.49 22.16
C THR A 8 39.97 -24.58 20.84
N LEU A 9 40.96 -23.77 20.48
CA LEU A 9 41.54 -22.45 20.80
C LEU A 9 42.66 -22.24 19.75
N SER A 10 43.03 -20.97 19.50
CA SER A 10 44.41 -20.53 19.19
C SER A 10 45.01 -20.73 17.78
N GLY A 11 45.58 -19.64 17.24
CA GLY A 11 46.53 -19.67 16.12
C GLY A 11 46.68 -18.33 15.38
N SER A 12 47.54 -17.44 15.90
CA SER A 12 47.95 -16.12 15.38
C SER A 12 48.78 -16.17 14.07
N PRO A 13 49.05 -15.02 13.40
CA PRO A 13 49.38 -14.95 11.97
C PRO A 13 50.87 -15.09 11.66
N VAL A 14 51.18 -15.60 10.46
CA VAL A 14 52.53 -15.68 9.90
C VAL A 14 52.88 -14.37 9.18
N VAL A 15 53.93 -13.73 9.67
CA VAL A 15 54.71 -12.69 8.97
C VAL A 15 55.78 -13.40 8.15
N SER A 16 55.90 -13.06 6.87
CA SER A 16 57.05 -13.41 6.04
C SER A 16 57.64 -12.13 5.46
N ALA A 17 58.77 -11.75 6.03
CA ALA A 17 59.71 -10.78 5.48
C ALA A 17 60.40 -11.39 4.26
N PHE A 18 60.53 -10.62 3.18
CA PHE A 18 61.50 -10.90 2.12
C PHE A 18 62.43 -9.70 2.00
N SER A 19 63.67 -9.97 2.40
CA SER A 19 64.85 -9.17 2.20
C SER A 19 65.29 -9.35 0.75
N ASP A 20 65.53 -8.26 0.03
CA ASP A 20 66.44 -8.32 -1.10
C ASP A 20 67.42 -7.15 -1.02
N SER A 21 68.69 -7.54 -1.06
CA SER A 21 69.88 -6.76 -0.78
C SER A 21 70.57 -6.44 -2.10
N GLY A 22 70.43 -5.20 -2.55
CA GLY A 22 71.08 -4.68 -3.77
C GLY A 22 71.92 -3.45 -3.45
N PHE A 23 73.17 -3.71 -3.10
CA PHE A 23 74.26 -2.76 -2.86
C PHE A 23 74.60 -1.96 -4.13
N PHE A 24 74.59 -0.62 -4.04
CA PHE A 24 75.17 0.29 -5.03
C PHE A 24 76.16 1.26 -4.35
N PRO A 25 77.35 1.51 -4.92
CA PRO A 25 78.39 2.35 -4.31
C PRO A 25 78.08 3.85 -4.39
N PRO A 26 78.69 4.69 -3.52
CA PRO A 26 78.46 6.13 -3.50
C PRO A 26 79.20 6.86 -4.63
N SER A 27 78.47 7.69 -5.37
CA SER A 27 79.06 8.67 -6.30
C SER A 27 79.70 9.83 -5.52
N PRO A 28 80.89 10.33 -5.92
CA PRO A 28 81.53 11.45 -5.25
C PRO A 28 80.74 12.75 -5.44
N VAL A 29 80.55 13.42 -4.32
CA VAL A 29 80.02 14.77 -4.15
C VAL A 29 80.77 15.75 -5.06
N ARG A 30 80.06 16.36 -6.02
CA ARG A 30 80.55 17.53 -6.76
C ARG A 30 79.87 18.79 -6.22
N LEU A 31 80.56 19.43 -5.27
CA LEU A 31 80.29 20.78 -4.80
C LEU A 31 80.61 21.79 -5.91
N LEU A 32 79.59 22.31 -6.57
CA LEU A 32 79.59 23.62 -7.24
C LEU A 32 78.19 24.21 -7.01
N GLN A 33 77.97 24.86 -5.87
CA GLN A 33 78.14 26.32 -5.69
C GLN A 33 76.78 27.00 -5.73
N GLU A 34 76.18 27.12 -4.55
CA GLU A 34 75.03 27.97 -4.26
C GLU A 34 75.45 29.45 -4.44
N PRO A 35 74.87 30.22 -5.38
CA PRO A 35 74.82 31.67 -5.22
C PRO A 35 73.69 31.96 -4.23
N GLY A 36 74.09 32.35 -3.03
CA GLY A 36 73.17 32.61 -1.93
C GLY A 36 72.20 33.75 -2.17
N ALA A 37 71.19 33.69 -1.29
CA ALA A 37 70.49 34.80 -0.66
C ALA A 37 69.18 35.31 -1.30
N ARG A 38 68.10 34.93 -0.60
CA ARG A 38 67.05 35.81 -0.04
C ARG A 38 65.87 36.17 -0.94
N GLY A 39 64.75 35.55 -0.63
CA GLY A 39 63.37 36.02 -0.90
C GLY A 39 62.42 34.94 -0.37
N ALA A 40 61.93 35.10 0.86
CA ALA A 40 60.58 35.62 1.12
C ALA A 40 59.48 34.61 0.72
N GLY A 41 58.66 34.24 1.71
CA GLY A 41 57.67 33.17 1.62
C GLY A 41 56.78 33.21 0.39
N GLY A 42 56.63 32.04 -0.23
CA GLY A 42 55.63 31.77 -1.25
C GLY A 42 54.88 30.52 -0.83
N LEU A 43 53.65 30.71 -0.39
CA LEU A 43 52.73 29.71 0.15
C LEU A 43 52.59 28.52 -0.81
N ALA A 44 52.58 27.30 -0.27
CA ALA A 44 52.10 26.14 -1.01
C ALA A 44 50.74 26.49 -1.63
N PRO A 45 50.51 26.21 -2.93
CA PRO A 45 49.22 26.52 -3.53
C PRO A 45 48.18 25.72 -2.77
N LEU A 46 47.32 26.42 -2.02
CA LEU A 46 46.05 25.87 -1.59
C LEU A 46 45.33 25.54 -2.89
N LEU A 47 45.32 24.26 -3.26
CA LEU A 47 44.47 23.73 -4.31
C LEU A 47 43.03 23.91 -3.82
N LEU A 48 42.51 25.12 -3.99
CA LEU A 48 41.11 25.41 -3.76
C LEU A 48 40.34 24.54 -4.77
N PRO A 49 39.40 23.70 -4.30
CA PRO A 49 38.65 22.82 -5.17
C PRO A 49 37.98 23.67 -6.25
N ALA A 50 38.19 23.30 -7.52
CA ALA A 50 37.55 23.96 -8.65
C ALA A 50 36.03 23.91 -8.45
N GLN A 51 35.39 25.09 -8.39
CA GLN A 51 33.95 25.18 -8.37
C GLN A 51 33.41 24.57 -9.66
N ARG A 52 32.82 23.38 -9.56
CA ARG A 52 32.06 22.78 -10.66
C ARG A 52 30.80 23.64 -10.79
N GLY A 53 30.82 24.56 -11.75
CA GLY A 53 29.64 25.35 -12.08
C GLY A 53 28.47 24.42 -12.39
N PHE A 54 27.33 24.68 -11.75
CA PHE A 54 26.06 24.03 -12.05
C PHE A 54 25.83 24.05 -13.55
N THR A 55 25.70 22.87 -14.15
CA THR A 55 25.45 22.81 -15.60
C THR A 55 24.00 23.23 -15.85
N LEU A 56 23.73 23.98 -16.91
CA LEU A 56 22.37 24.29 -17.34
C LEU A 56 21.52 23.02 -17.48
N MET A 57 22.14 21.93 -17.93
CA MET A 57 21.50 20.62 -18.04
C MET A 57 21.01 20.06 -16.70
N GLU A 58 21.63 20.40 -15.58
CA GLU A 58 21.20 19.93 -14.26
C GLU A 58 19.86 20.53 -13.85
N ILE A 59 19.68 21.84 -14.06
CA ILE A 59 18.40 22.52 -13.81
C ILE A 59 17.34 22.04 -14.80
N MET A 60 17.72 21.79 -16.06
CA MET A 60 16.80 21.25 -17.07
C MET A 60 16.33 19.84 -16.71
N VAL A 61 17.25 18.94 -16.36
CA VAL A 61 16.92 17.57 -15.96
C VAL A 61 16.08 17.58 -14.68
N ALA A 62 16.43 18.41 -13.69
CA ALA A 62 15.65 18.55 -12.47
C ALA A 62 14.22 19.05 -12.76
N PHE A 63 14.05 20.03 -13.64
CA PHE A 63 12.73 20.52 -14.03
C PHE A 63 11.90 19.47 -14.79
N VAL A 64 12.54 18.71 -15.70
CA VAL A 64 11.89 17.60 -16.41
C VAL A 64 11.45 16.51 -15.43
N MET A 65 12.33 16.08 -14.53
CA MET A 65 11.99 15.10 -13.50
C MET A 65 10.87 15.59 -12.58
N MET A 66 10.92 16.86 -12.15
CA MET A 66 9.87 17.48 -11.34
C MET A 66 8.53 17.47 -12.08
N GLY A 67 8.52 17.84 -13.37
CA GLY A 67 7.32 17.79 -14.20
C GLY A 67 6.72 16.39 -14.29
N LEU A 68 7.55 15.36 -14.45
CA LEU A 68 7.11 13.96 -14.45
C LEU A 68 6.53 13.55 -13.08
N VAL A 69 7.21 13.89 -12.00
CA VAL A 69 6.74 13.55 -10.64
C VAL A 69 5.42 14.26 -10.32
N VAL A 70 5.32 15.56 -10.57
CA VAL A 70 4.07 16.32 -10.33
C VAL A 70 2.94 15.79 -11.21
N GLY A 71 3.21 15.55 -12.50
CA GLY A 71 2.22 14.99 -13.43
C GLY A 71 1.68 13.64 -12.95
N THR A 72 2.56 12.72 -12.56
CA THR A 72 2.16 11.42 -12.01
C THR A 72 1.40 11.54 -10.69
N LEU A 73 1.81 12.45 -9.80
CA LEU A 73 1.13 12.69 -8.52
C LEU A 73 -0.30 13.22 -8.71
N LEU A 74 -0.49 14.18 -9.62
CA LEU A 74 -1.82 14.71 -9.95
C LEU A 74 -2.73 13.62 -10.54
N GLN A 75 -2.19 12.76 -11.41
CA GLN A 75 -2.94 11.64 -11.98
C GLN A 75 -3.37 10.63 -10.91
N LEU A 76 -2.47 10.27 -9.99
CA LEU A 76 -2.77 9.38 -8.86
C LEU A 76 -3.81 9.99 -7.93
N PHE A 77 -3.66 11.28 -7.59
CA PHE A 77 -4.62 11.97 -6.74
C PHE A 77 -6.02 11.97 -7.35
N GLY A 78 -6.15 12.30 -8.63
CA GLY A 78 -7.43 12.24 -9.33
C GLY A 78 -8.01 10.82 -9.36
N SER A 79 -7.17 9.78 -9.50
CA SER A 79 -7.62 8.38 -9.39
C SER A 79 -8.15 8.07 -7.99
N ASN A 80 -7.41 8.46 -6.94
CA ASN A 80 -7.78 8.20 -5.56
C ASN A 80 -9.09 8.90 -5.16
N MET A 81 -9.31 10.13 -5.62
CA MET A 81 -10.58 10.84 -5.39
C MET A 81 -11.77 10.10 -6.00
N ARG A 82 -11.62 9.61 -7.24
CA ARG A 82 -12.67 8.80 -7.88
C ARG A 82 -12.91 7.51 -7.12
N SER A 83 -11.85 6.79 -6.72
CA SER A 83 -11.98 5.59 -5.89
C SER A 83 -12.67 5.86 -4.55
N ALA A 84 -12.37 6.99 -3.89
CA ALA A 84 -13.01 7.38 -2.65
C ALA A 84 -14.51 7.69 -2.84
N ALA A 85 -14.87 8.42 -3.91
CA ALA A 85 -16.27 8.68 -4.24
C ALA A 85 -17.05 7.38 -4.51
N LEU A 86 -16.45 6.44 -5.24
CA LEU A 86 -17.08 5.13 -5.47
C LEU A 86 -17.26 4.34 -4.16
N ALA A 87 -16.28 4.38 -3.26
CA ALA A 87 -16.40 3.72 -1.95
C ALA A 87 -17.52 4.32 -1.10
N ASP A 88 -17.72 5.64 -1.18
CA ASP A 88 -18.81 6.34 -0.49
C ASP A 88 -20.19 5.93 -1.05
N GLU A 89 -20.33 5.84 -2.38
CA GLU A 89 -21.56 5.32 -3.02
C GLU A 89 -21.94 3.92 -2.52
N TYR A 90 -20.96 2.99 -2.52
CA TYR A 90 -21.21 1.63 -2.04
C TYR A 90 -21.50 1.58 -0.54
N SER A 91 -20.81 2.42 0.26
CA SER A 91 -21.07 2.50 1.71
C SER A 91 -22.50 2.94 1.98
N PHE A 92 -23.01 3.91 1.22
CA PHE A 92 -24.40 4.33 1.31
C PHE A 92 -25.37 3.23 0.87
N ALA A 93 -25.09 2.54 -0.24
CA ALA A 93 -25.91 1.41 -0.69
C ALA A 93 -26.00 0.29 0.37
N VAL A 94 -24.89 -0.04 1.01
CA VAL A 94 -24.82 -1.02 2.11
C VAL A 94 -25.66 -0.53 3.29
N GLN A 95 -25.52 0.73 3.68
CA GLN A 95 -26.30 1.31 4.78
C GLN A 95 -27.82 1.22 4.51
N VAL A 96 -28.26 1.52 3.28
CA VAL A 96 -29.66 1.36 2.88
C VAL A 96 -30.07 -0.11 2.96
N ALA A 97 -29.27 -1.03 2.42
CA ALA A 97 -29.58 -2.46 2.44
C ALA A 97 -29.70 -3.01 3.87
N GLU A 98 -28.76 -2.67 4.75
CA GLU A 98 -28.75 -3.07 6.15
C GLU A 98 -29.95 -2.48 6.91
N SER A 99 -30.27 -1.20 6.67
CA SER A 99 -31.45 -0.54 7.25
C SER A 99 -32.74 -1.27 6.88
N ARG A 100 -32.93 -1.59 5.60
CA ARG A 100 -34.11 -2.34 5.15
C ARG A 100 -34.13 -3.77 5.70
N LEU A 101 -32.99 -4.44 5.77
CA LEU A 101 -32.89 -5.77 6.37
C LEU A 101 -33.19 -5.78 7.88
N GLN A 102 -32.84 -4.71 8.60
CA GLN A 102 -33.17 -4.55 10.02
C GLN A 102 -34.66 -4.23 10.24
N ALA A 103 -35.29 -3.53 9.30
CA ALA A 103 -36.73 -3.25 9.31
C ALA A 103 -37.57 -4.53 9.12
N VAL A 104 -37.03 -5.56 8.47
CA VAL A 104 -37.70 -6.88 8.34
C VAL A 104 -37.85 -7.56 9.70
N GLY A 105 -39.10 -7.88 10.04
CA GLY A 105 -39.52 -8.43 11.32
C GLY A 105 -39.91 -7.38 12.37
N THR A 106 -39.66 -6.09 12.13
CA THR A 106 -40.06 -5.00 13.03
C THR A 106 -41.12 -4.11 12.38
N GLU A 107 -40.82 -3.59 11.20
CA GLU A 107 -41.69 -2.70 10.42
C GLU A 107 -42.27 -3.42 9.20
N ILE A 108 -41.45 -4.27 8.55
CA ILE A 108 -41.84 -5.09 7.41
C ILE A 108 -42.17 -6.49 7.93
N PRO A 109 -43.42 -6.98 7.81
CA PRO A 109 -43.77 -8.32 8.25
C PRO A 109 -42.98 -9.37 7.45
N VAL A 110 -42.57 -10.46 8.11
CA VAL A 110 -41.88 -11.58 7.46
C VAL A 110 -42.92 -12.49 6.83
N GLU A 111 -43.28 -12.21 5.59
CA GLU A 111 -44.21 -12.99 4.79
C GLU A 111 -43.71 -13.13 3.35
N GLN A 112 -44.24 -14.11 2.61
CA GLN A 112 -43.88 -14.30 1.21
C GLN A 112 -44.30 -13.07 0.40
N GLY A 113 -43.35 -12.49 -0.36
CA GLY A 113 -43.64 -11.36 -1.24
C GLY A 113 -42.46 -10.43 -1.43
N SER A 114 -42.74 -9.27 -2.01
CA SER A 114 -41.75 -8.24 -2.32
C SER A 114 -42.22 -6.86 -1.86
N VAL A 115 -41.33 -6.08 -1.25
CA VAL A 115 -41.57 -4.68 -0.89
C VAL A 115 -40.49 -3.83 -1.54
N SER A 116 -40.86 -2.71 -2.17
CA SER A 116 -39.90 -1.86 -2.86
C SER A 116 -40.14 -0.38 -2.60
N GLY A 117 -39.10 0.44 -2.75
CA GLY A 117 -39.20 1.88 -2.60
C GLY A 117 -37.95 2.62 -3.09
N THR A 118 -37.93 3.92 -2.80
CA THR A 118 -36.78 4.80 -3.05
C THR A 118 -36.36 5.40 -1.73
N GLU A 119 -35.06 5.57 -1.53
CA GLU A 119 -34.51 6.25 -0.38
C GLU A 119 -34.67 7.78 -0.54
N GLU A 120 -35.35 8.43 0.40
CA GLU A 120 -35.80 9.82 0.26
C GLU A 120 -34.65 10.79 0.00
N GLY A 121 -34.80 11.64 -1.02
CA GLY A 121 -33.79 12.64 -1.37
C GLY A 121 -32.54 12.07 -2.04
N THR A 122 -32.52 10.79 -2.42
CA THR A 122 -31.36 10.14 -3.03
C THR A 122 -31.72 9.37 -4.31
N PRO A 123 -30.75 9.00 -5.16
CA PRO A 123 -30.99 8.19 -6.35
C PRO A 123 -31.11 6.68 -6.08
N TYR A 124 -31.08 6.23 -4.81
CA TYR A 124 -31.06 4.82 -4.45
C TYR A 124 -32.48 4.26 -4.38
N ARG A 125 -32.72 3.21 -5.17
CA ARG A 125 -33.96 2.42 -5.15
C ARG A 125 -33.67 1.10 -4.48
N TRP A 126 -34.61 0.57 -3.71
CA TRP A 126 -34.45 -0.68 -3.00
C TRP A 126 -35.63 -1.61 -3.22
N SER A 127 -35.38 -2.92 -3.16
CA SER A 127 -36.39 -3.97 -3.06
C SER A 127 -35.98 -4.98 -1.99
N VAL A 128 -36.98 -5.55 -1.33
CA VAL A 128 -36.86 -6.61 -0.34
C VAL A 128 -37.74 -7.75 -0.82
N ASP A 129 -37.14 -8.87 -1.15
CA ASP A 129 -37.81 -10.07 -1.65
C ASP A 129 -37.69 -11.18 -0.62
N MET A 130 -38.82 -11.79 -0.26
CA MET A 130 -38.93 -12.76 0.82
C MET A 130 -39.57 -14.04 0.32
N GLU A 131 -38.85 -15.15 0.42
CA GLU A 131 -39.28 -16.47 -0.05
C GLU A 131 -39.11 -17.52 1.06
N PRO A 132 -40.11 -18.40 1.27
CA PRO A 132 -39.98 -19.48 2.24
C PRO A 132 -38.90 -20.47 1.80
N VAL A 133 -38.09 -20.93 2.74
CA VAL A 133 -37.08 -21.96 2.49
C VAL A 133 -37.71 -23.33 2.69
N GLU A 134 -37.70 -24.16 1.64
CA GLU A 134 -38.10 -25.57 1.74
C GLU A 134 -36.98 -26.37 2.43
N LEU A 135 -37.30 -27.00 3.55
CA LEU A 135 -36.41 -27.91 4.26
C LEU A 135 -36.64 -29.33 3.70
N ASP A 136 -35.56 -30.01 3.30
CA ASP A 136 -35.62 -31.39 2.79
C ASP A 136 -36.23 -32.34 3.84
N GLU A 137 -37.03 -33.32 3.41
CA GLU A 137 -37.78 -34.28 4.26
C GLU A 137 -36.89 -35.03 5.27
N LYS A 138 -35.57 -35.12 5.04
CA LYS A 138 -34.60 -35.72 5.97
C LYS A 138 -34.28 -34.86 7.21
N GLN A 139 -34.72 -33.60 7.23
CA GLN A 139 -34.59 -32.66 8.36
C GLN A 139 -35.89 -32.51 9.17
N GLU A 140 -36.96 -33.22 8.82
CA GLU A 140 -38.26 -33.21 9.52
C GLU A 140 -38.21 -33.71 10.98
N ASP A 141 -37.12 -34.36 11.41
CA ASP A 141 -36.92 -34.73 12.82
C ASP A 141 -36.77 -33.49 13.72
N PHE A 142 -36.49 -32.33 13.13
CA PHE A 142 -36.65 -31.02 13.76
C PHE A 142 -38.00 -30.42 13.36
N SER A 143 -39.04 -30.69 14.14
CA SER A 143 -40.29 -29.94 14.08
C SER A 143 -40.04 -28.49 14.55
N LEU A 144 -39.45 -27.66 13.68
CA LEU A 144 -39.34 -26.23 13.87
C LEU A 144 -40.75 -25.64 13.84
N SER A 145 -41.23 -25.12 14.97
CA SER A 145 -42.47 -24.32 15.04
C SER A 145 -42.32 -22.93 14.39
N VAL A 146 -41.37 -22.76 13.47
CA VAL A 146 -41.06 -21.50 12.78
C VAL A 146 -40.65 -21.82 11.35
N GLN A 147 -41.30 -21.15 10.40
CA GLN A 147 -40.97 -21.25 8.97
C GLN A 147 -39.77 -20.34 8.66
N PRO A 148 -38.65 -20.88 8.14
CA PRO A 148 -37.56 -20.05 7.65
C PRO A 148 -37.94 -19.35 6.34
N TYR A 149 -37.54 -18.09 6.23
CA TYR A 149 -37.63 -17.26 5.03
C TYR A 149 -36.23 -16.77 4.65
N GLN A 150 -35.92 -16.85 3.35
CA GLN A 150 -34.80 -16.16 2.77
C GLN A 150 -35.24 -14.75 2.38
N VAL A 151 -34.51 -13.76 2.88
CA VAL A 151 -34.74 -12.34 2.65
C VAL A 151 -33.59 -11.81 1.80
N ASN A 152 -33.90 -11.29 0.62
CA ASN A 152 -32.95 -10.68 -0.29
C ASN A 152 -33.26 -9.18 -0.38
N VAL A 153 -32.30 -8.33 -0.05
CA VAL A 153 -32.40 -6.88 -0.19
C VAL A 153 -31.52 -6.44 -1.34
N GLN A 154 -32.12 -5.87 -2.37
CA GLN A 154 -31.42 -5.29 -3.51
C GLN A 154 -31.49 -3.76 -3.44
N VAL A 155 -30.37 -3.10 -3.72
CA VAL A 155 -30.27 -1.64 -3.81
C VAL A 155 -29.69 -1.29 -5.18
N LEU A 156 -30.38 -0.46 -5.96
CA LEU A 156 -29.96 -0.01 -7.29
C LEU A 156 -29.81 1.51 -7.32
N TRP A 157 -28.73 2.01 -7.92
CA TRP A 157 -28.50 3.44 -8.11
C TRP A 157 -27.78 3.72 -9.43
N THR A 158 -27.82 4.97 -9.86
CA THR A 158 -27.08 5.44 -11.03
C THR A 158 -25.78 6.11 -10.58
N SER A 159 -24.65 5.60 -11.06
CA SER A 159 -23.31 6.17 -10.87
C SER A 159 -22.83 6.81 -12.18
N GLU A 160 -21.69 7.51 -12.17
CA GLU A 160 -21.12 8.15 -13.37
C GLU A 160 -20.91 7.17 -14.55
N ASN A 161 -20.65 5.89 -14.26
CA ASN A 161 -20.37 4.85 -15.25
C ASN A 161 -21.57 3.95 -15.56
N GLY A 162 -22.80 4.36 -15.18
CA GLY A 162 -24.03 3.61 -15.44
C GLY A 162 -24.74 3.13 -14.18
N GLN A 163 -25.70 2.23 -14.36
CA GLN A 163 -26.47 1.67 -13.24
C GLN A 163 -25.64 0.63 -12.48
N ARG A 164 -25.74 0.68 -11.16
CA ARG A 164 -25.10 -0.26 -10.23
C ARG A 164 -26.13 -0.87 -9.30
N GLU A 165 -25.76 -2.00 -8.73
CA GLU A 165 -26.56 -2.72 -7.77
C GLU A 165 -25.71 -3.30 -6.64
N PHE A 166 -26.34 -3.48 -5.49
CA PHE A 166 -25.81 -4.17 -4.32
C PHE A 166 -26.90 -5.10 -3.79
N ASN A 167 -26.53 -6.34 -3.45
CA ASN A 167 -27.46 -7.35 -2.96
C ASN A 167 -26.99 -7.87 -1.60
N LEU A 168 -27.91 -7.96 -0.64
CA LEU A 168 -27.68 -8.49 0.69
C LEU A 168 -28.73 -9.56 0.99
N SER A 169 -28.27 -10.78 1.28
CA SER A 169 -29.15 -11.91 1.61
C SER A 169 -29.02 -12.31 3.07
N SER A 170 -30.14 -12.70 3.68
CA SER A 170 -30.20 -13.14 5.06
C SER A 170 -31.30 -14.19 5.25
N LEU A 171 -31.21 -14.95 6.34
CA LEU A 171 -32.26 -15.88 6.77
C LEU A 171 -32.98 -15.29 7.99
N ARG A 172 -34.32 -15.26 7.92
CA ARG A 172 -35.20 -14.83 9.00
C ARG A 172 -36.20 -15.93 9.32
N PHE A 173 -36.64 -15.99 10.57
CA PHE A 173 -37.74 -16.87 10.98
C PHE A 173 -39.02 -16.03 11.01
N GLY A 174 -40.07 -16.49 10.32
CA GLY A 174 -41.40 -15.91 10.43
C GLY A 174 -42.19 -16.53 11.59
N GLU A 175 -43.09 -15.76 12.21
CA GLU A 175 -44.07 -16.33 13.14
C GLU A 175 -45.10 -17.14 12.35
N LEU A 176 -45.34 -18.39 12.76
CA LEU A 176 -46.43 -19.19 12.22
C LEU A 176 -47.76 -18.56 12.65
N LYS A 177 -48.62 -18.21 11.69
CA LYS A 177 -49.97 -17.71 11.96
C LYS A 177 -50.96 -18.85 12.20
#